data_AF-A0AAU4FQG6-F1
#
_entry.id   AF-A0AAU4FQG6-F1
#
_cell.length_a   1.000
_cell.length_b   1.000
_cell.length_c   1.000
_cell.angle_alpha   90.00
_cell.angle_beta   90.00
_cell.angle_gamma   90.00
#
_symmetry.space_group_name_H-M   'P 1'
#
loop_
_entity.id
_entity.type
_entity.pdbx_description
1 polymer ?
#
loop_
_entity_poly.entity_id
_entity_poly.type
_entity_poly.pdbx_seq_one_letter_code
_entity_poly.pdbx_strand_id
1 'polypeptide(L)'
;MPETFRLGRRGQFSHGDLTLGIVRTGTDPEDPYARLNIVDRGSDYGEIRDVRVGDEIRIGVHVLVFTEVVPGTRDGHIAFTLDREPQQ
;
A
#
# COMPACT_ATOMS: atom_id res chain seq x y z
N MET A 1 -17.78 0.06 7.07
CA MET A 1 -16.44 0.17 7.66
C MET A 1 -15.46 -0.16 6.54
N PRO A 2 -14.45 0.67 6.28
CA PRO A 2 -13.47 0.36 5.24
C PRO A 2 -12.78 -0.97 5.58
N GLU A 3 -12.63 -1.84 4.59
CA GLU A 3 -12.02 -3.15 4.77
C GLU A 3 -10.51 -2.98 4.95
N THR A 4 -9.95 -3.62 5.99
CA THR A 4 -8.51 -3.58 6.26
C THR A 4 -7.84 -4.79 5.63
N PHE A 5 -6.82 -4.53 4.82
CA PHE A 5 -6.02 -5.54 4.15
C PHE A 5 -4.61 -5.56 4.72
N ARG A 6 -3.96 -6.73 4.66
CA ARG A 6 -2.56 -6.92 5.05
C ARG A 6 -1.76 -7.49 3.90
N LEU A 7 -0.63 -6.86 3.61
CA LEU A 7 0.30 -7.29 2.57
C LEU A 7 1.66 -7.61 3.18
N GLY A 8 2.03 -8.89 3.16
CA GLY A 8 3.37 -9.33 3.55
C GLY A 8 4.41 -9.02 2.47
N ARG A 9 5.69 -8.97 2.85
CA ARG A 9 6.83 -8.62 1.97
C ARG A 9 6.83 -9.30 0.59
N ARG A 10 6.46 -10.58 0.51
CA ARG A 10 6.44 -11.36 -0.75
C ARG A 10 5.03 -11.45 -1.35
N GLY A 11 4.05 -10.88 -0.68
CA GLY A 11 2.69 -10.86 -1.16
C GLY A 11 2.53 -9.81 -2.25
N GLN A 12 1.53 -10.04 -3.08
CA GLN A 12 0.94 -9.05 -3.96
C GLN A 12 -0.52 -8.92 -3.56
N PHE A 13 -1.02 -7.69 -3.54
CA PHE A 13 -2.42 -7.41 -3.39
C PHE A 13 -2.99 -6.94 -4.73
N SER A 14 -4.17 -7.43 -5.08
CA SER A 14 -4.88 -7.03 -6.29
C SER A 14 -6.36 -6.86 -5.99
N HIS A 15 -6.94 -5.77 -6.45
CA HIS A 15 -8.36 -5.46 -6.29
C HIS A 15 -8.85 -4.66 -7.51
N GLY A 16 -9.64 -5.29 -8.38
CA GLY A 16 -10.02 -4.67 -9.66
C GLY A 16 -8.77 -4.35 -10.49
N ASP A 17 -8.62 -3.09 -10.86
CA ASP A 17 -7.51 -2.60 -11.68
C ASP A 17 -6.27 -2.21 -10.87
N LEU A 18 -6.40 -2.14 -9.53
CA LEU A 18 -5.31 -1.81 -8.61
C LEU A 18 -4.47 -3.04 -8.26
N THR A 19 -3.16 -2.87 -8.29
CA THR A 19 -2.16 -3.84 -7.81
C THR A 19 -1.11 -3.17 -6.93
N LEU A 20 -0.81 -3.78 -5.78
CA LEU A 20 0.21 -3.33 -4.83
C LEU A 20 1.22 -4.45 -4.55
N GLY A 21 2.50 -4.09 -4.42
CA GLY A 21 3.56 -5.02 -4.01
C GLY A 21 4.62 -4.31 -3.18
N ILE A 22 5.10 -4.96 -2.11
CA ILE A 22 6.23 -4.44 -1.34
C ILE A 22 7.53 -4.71 -2.11
N VAL A 23 8.24 -3.64 -2.45
CA VAL A 23 9.60 -3.71 -3.01
C VAL A 23 10.61 -3.91 -1.88
N ARG A 24 10.48 -3.14 -0.81
CA ARG A 24 11.39 -3.17 0.36
C ARG A 24 10.68 -2.60 1.59
N THR A 25 11.05 -3.06 2.77
CA THR A 25 10.72 -2.43 4.05
C THR A 25 11.96 -1.78 4.65
N GLY A 26 11.76 -0.73 5.45
CA GLY A 26 12.77 -0.17 6.31
C GLY A 26 13.34 -1.20 7.28
N THR A 27 14.52 -0.91 7.81
CA THR A 27 15.20 -1.72 8.82
C THR A 27 15.22 -1.05 10.19
N ASP A 28 14.86 0.22 10.26
CA ASP A 28 14.78 1.00 11.49
C ASP A 28 13.37 0.88 12.09
N PRO A 29 13.22 0.32 13.30
CA PRO A 29 11.95 0.29 14.02
C PRO A 29 11.43 1.67 14.44
N GLU A 30 12.30 2.69 14.56
CA GLU A 30 11.93 4.03 15.03
C GLU A 30 11.42 4.94 13.88
N ASP A 31 11.82 4.67 12.63
CA ASP A 31 11.24 5.28 11.41
C ASP A 31 10.80 4.19 10.41
N PRO A 32 9.66 3.52 10.70
CA PRO A 32 9.17 2.45 9.85
C PRO A 32 8.60 2.99 8.54
N TYR A 33 9.11 2.49 7.42
CA TYR A 33 8.57 2.76 6.08
C TYR A 33 8.53 1.49 5.23
N ALA A 34 7.70 1.52 4.18
CA ALA A 34 7.69 0.50 3.13
C ALA A 34 7.76 1.17 1.76
N ARG A 35 8.63 0.66 0.89
CA ARG A 35 8.68 1.02 -0.52
C ARG A 35 7.74 0.10 -1.30
N LEU A 36 6.71 0.68 -1.88
CA LEU A 36 5.67 -0.04 -2.62
C LEU A 36 5.79 0.22 -4.11
N ASN A 37 5.54 -0.81 -4.90
CA ASN A 37 5.17 -0.66 -6.30
C ASN A 37 3.64 -0.65 -6.38
N ILE A 38 3.08 0.41 -6.96
CA ILE A 38 1.66 0.66 -7.06
C ILE A 38 1.31 0.81 -8.54
N VAL A 39 0.36 0.03 -9.02
CA VAL A 39 -0.07 0.04 -10.42
C VAL A 39 -1.60 0.08 -10.46
N ASP A 40 -2.16 0.99 -11.24
CA ASP A 40 -3.57 1.00 -11.62
C ASP A 40 -3.72 0.91 -13.13
N ARG A 41 -4.27 -0.20 -13.60
CA ARG A 41 -4.46 -0.45 -15.03
C ARG A 41 -5.60 0.36 -15.64
N GLY A 42 -6.53 0.87 -14.83
CA GLY A 42 -7.66 1.66 -15.32
C GLY A 42 -7.26 3.08 -15.72
N SER A 43 -6.15 3.58 -15.16
CA SER A 43 -5.62 4.93 -15.41
C SER A 43 -4.21 4.93 -16.03
N ASP A 44 -3.70 3.77 -16.44
CA ASP A 44 -2.31 3.56 -16.90
C ASP A 44 -1.25 4.12 -15.92
N TYR A 45 -1.58 4.15 -14.63
CA TYR A 45 -0.72 4.68 -13.58
C TYR A 45 0.21 3.60 -13.02
N GLY A 46 1.47 3.97 -12.80
CA GLY A 46 2.48 3.10 -12.17
C GLY A 46 3.56 3.92 -11.45
N GLU A 47 3.73 3.70 -10.15
CA GLU A 47 4.70 4.42 -9.32
C GLU A 47 5.36 3.51 -8.28
N ILE A 48 6.62 3.80 -7.96
CA ILE A 48 7.28 3.26 -6.77
C ILE A 48 7.44 4.36 -5.73
N ARG A 49 6.84 4.18 -4.56
CA ARG A 49 6.80 5.19 -3.50
C ARG A 49 7.06 4.62 -2.12
N ASP A 50 7.71 5.40 -1.26
CA ASP A 50 7.86 5.10 0.16
C ASP A 50 6.61 5.57 0.92
N VAL A 51 6.07 4.71 1.79
CA VAL A 51 4.88 4.96 2.60
C VAL A 51 5.15 4.73 4.08
N ARG A 52 4.45 5.49 4.92
CA ARG A 52 4.43 5.41 6.38
C ARG A 52 3.01 5.22 6.90
N VAL A 53 2.89 4.90 8.19
CA VAL A 53 1.60 4.88 8.87
C VAL A 53 0.96 6.28 8.82
N GLY A 54 -0.32 6.33 8.47
CA GLY A 54 -1.09 7.55 8.29
C GLY A 54 -1.00 8.14 6.88
N ASP A 55 -0.10 7.65 6.02
CA ASP A 55 -0.06 8.10 4.63
C ASP A 55 -1.35 7.73 3.90
N GLU A 56 -1.80 8.66 3.07
CA GLU A 56 -2.95 8.48 2.19
C GLU A 56 -2.49 8.60 0.74
N ILE A 57 -2.91 7.64 -0.10
CA ILE A 57 -2.63 7.66 -1.53
C ILE A 57 -3.94 7.51 -2.30
N ARG A 58 -4.18 8.43 -3.23
CA ARG A 58 -5.27 8.38 -4.20
C ARG A 58 -4.73 7.91 -5.55
N ILE A 59 -5.27 6.82 -6.09
CA ILE A 59 -4.94 6.31 -7.43
C ILE A 59 -6.23 5.95 -8.15
N GLY A 60 -6.52 6.64 -9.26
CA GLY A 60 -7.79 6.45 -9.96
C GLY A 60 -8.97 6.69 -9.03
N VAL A 61 -9.84 5.68 -8.88
CA VAL A 61 -10.97 5.72 -7.93
C VAL A 61 -10.62 5.20 -6.53
N HIS A 62 -9.41 4.71 -6.31
CA HIS A 62 -9.02 4.05 -5.08
C HIS A 62 -8.34 5.01 -4.10
N VAL A 63 -8.74 4.91 -2.83
CA VAL A 63 -8.07 5.60 -1.71
C VAL A 63 -7.49 4.57 -0.77
N LEU A 64 -6.18 4.63 -0.56
CA LEU A 64 -5.43 3.78 0.33
C LEU A 64 -5.00 4.59 1.55
N VAL A 65 -5.27 4.08 2.76
CA VAL A 65 -4.74 4.65 4.00
C VAL A 65 -3.94 3.60 4.73
N PHE A 66 -2.65 3.83 4.95
CA PHE A 66 -1.76 2.86 5.59
C PHE A 66 -1.90 2.95 7.11
N THR A 67 -2.32 1.87 7.75
CA THR A 67 -2.61 1.83 9.19
C THR A 67 -1.49 1.17 9.99
N GLU A 68 -0.65 0.37 9.34
CA GLU A 68 0.49 -0.29 9.97
C GLU A 68 1.61 -0.48 8.96
N VAL A 69 2.85 -0.23 9.39
CA VAL A 69 4.06 -0.57 8.64
C VAL A 69 5.02 -1.24 9.60
N VAL A 70 5.24 -2.54 9.41
CA VAL A 70 6.20 -3.30 10.21
C VAL A 70 7.49 -3.45 9.42
N PRO A 71 8.60 -2.83 9.90
CA PRO A 71 9.89 -2.95 9.26
C PRO A 71 10.46 -4.37 9.44
N GLY A 72 11.45 -4.72 8.62
CA GLY A 72 12.15 -5.99 8.79
C GLY A 72 12.28 -6.80 7.51
N THR A 73 13.37 -7.57 7.44
CA THR A 73 13.77 -8.25 6.20
C THR A 73 13.05 -9.58 5.96
N ARG A 74 12.52 -10.20 7.02
CA ARG A 74 11.84 -11.50 6.97
C ARG A 74 10.32 -11.38 7.12
N ASP A 75 9.87 -10.68 8.17
CA ASP A 75 8.46 -10.63 8.58
C ASP A 75 7.80 -9.26 8.34
N GLY A 76 8.47 -8.40 7.57
CA GLY A 76 7.97 -7.08 7.22
C GLY A 76 6.66 -7.14 6.44
N HIS A 77 5.74 -6.26 6.80
CA HIS A 77 4.42 -6.19 6.17
C HIS A 77 3.84 -4.78 6.34
N ILE A 78 2.78 -4.53 5.59
CA ILE A 78 1.94 -3.35 5.77
C ILE A 78 0.50 -3.77 6.00
N ALA A 79 -0.26 -2.93 6.69
CA ALA A 79 -1.71 -2.95 6.70
C ALA A 79 -2.24 -1.63 6.15
N PHE A 80 -3.34 -1.70 5.41
CA PHE A 80 -3.99 -0.53 4.83
C PHE A 80 -5.49 -0.75 4.69
N THR A 81 -6.25 0.33 4.71
CA THR A 81 -7.63 0.31 4.27
C THR A 81 -7.72 0.67 2.81
N LEU A 82 -8.71 0.09 2.11
CA LEU A 82 -9.04 0.45 0.74
C LEU A 82 -10.48 0.96 0.69
N ASP A 83 -10.65 2.16 0.15
CA ASP A 83 -11.95 2.74 -0.16
C ASP A 83 -12.03 3.13 -1.65
N ARG A 84 -13.23 3.46 -2.12
CA ARG A 84 -13.46 4.03 -3.45
C ARG A 84 -14.02 5.44 -3.34
N GLU A 85 -13.42 6.40 -4.03
CA GLU A 85 -14.04 7.72 -4.18
C GLU A 85 -15.35 7.59 -4.97
N PRO A 86 -16.45 8.17 -4.47
CA PRO A 86 -17.69 8.22 -5.24
C PRO A 86 -17.45 9.04 -6.50
N GLN A 87 -17.65 8.41 -7.67
CA GLN A 87 -17.63 9.12 -8.95
C GLN A 87 -18.77 10.13 -8.95
N GLN A 88 -18.44 11.43 -9.04
CA GLN A 88 -19.43 12.50 -9.20
C GLN A 88 -19.98 12.56 -10.61
#